data_AF-A0A7S1NYN8-F1
#
_entry.id   AF-A0A7S1NYN8-F1
#
_cell.length_a   1.000
_cell.length_b   1.000
_cell.length_c   1.000
_cell.angle_alpha   90.00
_cell.angle_beta   90.00
_cell.angle_gamma   90.00
#
_symmetry.space_group_name_H-M   'P 1'
#
loop_
_entity.id
_entity.type
_entity.pdbx_description
1 polymer ?
#
loop_
_entity_poly.entity_id
_entity_poly.type
_entity_poly.pdbx_seq_one_letter_code
_entity_poly.pdbx_strand_id
1 'polypeptide(L)'
;GFFFVLPPNLPPFAAPFFTDTVKKIASEAKAVFWDIDVAQLPALDTPTEDDRRLISSLTFGRAERVNVSYQDDLPPSNTPAPDPVVLRHLQPDAFPLANELNASSTVAVRHMIEVMPQLKSLYVRARPPSPAGEVLGLLKTMGSDKKLGIVGSSVEWPGEGGVQWGEE
;
A
#
# COMPACT_ATOMS: atom_id res chain seq x y z
N GLY A 1 12.32 -16.41 -0.48
CA GLY A 1 11.81 -15.69 0.71
C GLY A 1 10.37 -16.10 0.91
N PHE A 2 9.87 -16.08 2.15
CA PHE A 2 8.45 -16.29 2.40
C PHE A 2 7.67 -15.03 2.01
N PHE A 3 6.57 -15.23 1.29
CA PHE A 3 5.69 -14.18 0.81
C PHE A 3 4.32 -14.35 1.46
N PHE A 4 3.73 -13.24 1.90
CA PHE A 4 2.35 -13.22 2.39
C PHE A 4 1.46 -12.58 1.33
N VAL A 5 0.43 -13.32 0.91
CA VAL A 5 -0.64 -12.84 0.03
C VAL A 5 -1.94 -12.95 0.83
N LEU A 6 -2.62 -11.83 0.99
CA LEU A 6 -3.89 -11.80 1.73
C LEU A 6 -4.99 -12.41 0.85
N PRO A 7 -5.73 -13.43 1.32
CA PRO A 7 -6.75 -14.04 0.50
C PRO A 7 -7.88 -13.03 0.23
N PRO A 8 -8.39 -13.01 -1.01
CA PRO A 8 -9.42 -12.07 -1.45
C PRO A 8 -10.71 -12.11 -0.61
N ASN A 9 -11.20 -13.33 -0.35
CA ASN A 9 -12.31 -13.59 0.53
C ASN A 9 -11.78 -14.29 1.75
N LEU A 10 -11.66 -13.53 2.84
CA LEU A 10 -11.31 -14.11 4.10
C LEU A 10 -12.51 -14.95 4.58
N PRO A 11 -12.33 -16.26 4.87
CA PRO A 11 -13.43 -17.06 5.39
C PRO A 11 -13.95 -16.41 6.67
N PRO A 12 -15.27 -16.46 6.95
CA PRO A 12 -15.84 -15.87 8.15
C PRO A 12 -15.02 -16.34 9.37
N PHE A 13 -14.36 -15.37 10.00
CA PHE A 13 -13.17 -15.50 10.84
C PHE A 13 -13.37 -16.15 12.21
N ALA A 14 -14.33 -17.06 12.33
CA ALA A 14 -14.70 -17.65 13.60
C ALA A 14 -13.71 -18.72 14.11
N ALA A 15 -12.62 -19.04 13.38
CA ALA A 15 -11.66 -20.06 13.79
C ALA A 15 -10.35 -19.44 14.31
N PRO A 16 -10.08 -19.42 15.64
CA PRO A 16 -8.85 -18.88 16.23
C PRO A 16 -7.57 -19.42 15.59
N PHE A 17 -7.58 -20.70 15.20
CA PHE A 17 -6.46 -21.35 14.53
C PHE A 17 -6.05 -20.66 13.22
N PHE A 18 -7.02 -20.19 12.43
CA PHE A 18 -6.73 -19.49 11.18
C PHE A 18 -6.06 -18.14 11.47
N THR A 19 -6.62 -17.35 12.37
CA THR A 19 -6.06 -16.05 12.80
C THR A 19 -4.64 -16.19 13.33
N ASP A 20 -4.38 -17.17 14.21
CA ASP A 20 -3.05 -17.41 14.76
C ASP A 20 -2.04 -17.83 13.69
N THR A 21 -2.47 -18.66 12.73
CA THR A 21 -1.65 -19.08 11.60
C THR A 21 -1.30 -17.89 10.72
N VAL A 22 -2.28 -17.06 10.35
CA VAL A 22 -2.08 -15.86 9.53
C VAL A 22 -1.13 -14.89 10.22
N LYS A 23 -1.32 -14.61 11.53
CA LYS A 23 -0.43 -13.74 12.31
C LYS A 23 0.99 -14.27 12.35
N LYS A 24 1.17 -15.59 12.55
CA LYS A 24 2.48 -16.22 12.55
C LYS A 24 3.16 -16.08 11.19
N ILE A 25 2.45 -16.33 10.09
CA ILE A 25 2.99 -16.15 8.74
C ILE A 25 3.38 -14.68 8.50
N ALA A 26 2.52 -13.74 8.88
CA ALA A 26 2.79 -12.30 8.77
C ALA A 26 4.07 -11.90 9.52
N SER A 27 4.25 -12.37 10.76
CA SER A 27 5.44 -12.05 11.56
C SER A 27 6.76 -12.59 10.98
N GLU A 28 6.68 -13.66 10.18
CA GLU A 28 7.83 -14.33 9.60
C GLU A 28 8.10 -13.93 8.13
N ALA A 29 7.16 -13.20 7.50
CA ALA A 29 7.27 -12.77 6.13
C ALA A 29 8.42 -11.77 5.94
N LYS A 30 9.26 -12.01 4.92
CA LYS A 30 10.35 -11.07 4.54
C LYS A 30 9.89 -10.04 3.51
N ALA A 31 8.82 -10.35 2.80
CA ALA A 31 8.17 -9.44 1.88
C ALA A 31 6.66 -9.70 1.88
N VAL A 32 5.90 -8.64 1.70
CA VAL A 32 4.43 -8.68 1.68
C VAL A 32 3.95 -8.22 0.32
N PHE A 33 3.03 -8.99 -0.26
CA PHE A 33 2.41 -8.72 -1.55
C PHE A 33 0.91 -8.65 -1.34
N TRP A 34 0.35 -7.48 -1.58
CA TRP A 34 -1.07 -7.25 -1.50
C TRP A 34 -1.60 -7.03 -2.91
N ASP A 35 -2.04 -8.13 -3.52
CA ASP A 35 -2.66 -8.10 -4.85
C ASP A 35 -4.16 -7.94 -4.68
N ILE A 36 -4.63 -6.71 -4.90
CA ILE A 36 -6.03 -6.34 -4.74
C ILE A 36 -6.77 -6.64 -6.05
N ASP A 37 -7.71 -7.57 -5.98
CA ASP A 37 -8.67 -7.80 -7.05
C ASP A 37 -9.69 -6.64 -7.07
N VAL A 38 -9.77 -5.94 -8.21
CA VAL A 38 -10.67 -4.80 -8.40
C VAL A 38 -12.13 -5.21 -8.22
N ALA A 39 -12.49 -6.44 -8.62
CA ALA A 39 -13.83 -6.98 -8.43
C ALA A 39 -14.23 -7.08 -6.94
N GLN A 40 -13.25 -7.04 -6.03
CA GLN A 40 -13.45 -7.18 -4.59
C GLN A 40 -13.30 -5.90 -3.81
N LEU A 41 -12.97 -4.80 -4.49
CA LEU A 41 -12.90 -3.49 -3.88
C LEU A 41 -14.14 -3.10 -3.07
N PRO A 42 -15.39 -3.39 -3.50
CA PRO A 42 -16.56 -3.07 -2.68
C PRO A 42 -16.52 -3.71 -1.29
N ALA A 43 -15.96 -4.93 -1.18
CA ALA A 43 -15.79 -5.62 0.09
C ALA A 43 -14.62 -5.03 0.91
N LEU A 44 -13.55 -4.57 0.25
CA LEU A 44 -12.39 -3.95 0.90
C LEU A 44 -12.60 -2.49 1.31
N ASP A 45 -13.54 -1.81 0.68
CA ASP A 45 -13.96 -0.43 0.99
C ASP A 45 -14.84 -0.40 2.25
N THR A 46 -15.63 -1.46 2.47
CA THR A 46 -16.46 -1.62 3.67
C THR A 46 -16.07 -2.89 4.46
N PRO A 47 -14.86 -2.93 5.06
CA PRO A 47 -14.39 -4.13 5.75
C PRO A 47 -15.28 -4.42 6.96
N THR A 48 -15.55 -5.71 7.18
CA THR A 48 -16.30 -6.18 8.35
C THR A 48 -15.50 -5.96 9.63
N GLU A 49 -16.16 -6.02 10.79
CA GLU A 49 -15.47 -5.89 12.09
C GLU A 49 -14.39 -6.95 12.29
N ASP A 50 -14.61 -8.17 11.79
CA ASP A 50 -13.63 -9.25 11.87
C ASP A 50 -12.43 -8.99 10.95
N ASP A 51 -12.65 -8.46 9.75
CA ASP A 51 -11.57 -8.03 8.85
C ASP A 51 -10.71 -6.97 9.52
N ARG A 52 -11.35 -5.93 10.10
CA ARG A 52 -10.67 -4.85 10.81
C ARG A 52 -9.81 -5.40 11.96
N ARG A 53 -10.36 -6.32 12.75
CA ARG A 53 -9.65 -6.97 13.86
C ARG A 53 -8.48 -7.81 13.40
N LEU A 54 -8.64 -8.62 12.36
CA LEU A 54 -7.52 -9.39 11.82
C LEU A 54 -6.41 -8.45 11.38
N ILE A 55 -6.73 -7.48 10.51
CA ILE A 55 -5.73 -6.59 9.90
C ILE A 55 -5.01 -5.76 10.97
N SER A 56 -5.74 -5.29 11.97
CA SER A 56 -5.16 -4.61 13.14
C SER A 56 -4.24 -5.49 13.99
N SER A 57 -4.38 -6.82 13.90
CA SER A 57 -3.55 -7.77 14.66
C SER A 57 -2.30 -8.23 13.90
N LEU A 58 -2.19 -7.90 12.61
CA LEU A 58 -1.05 -8.29 11.78
C LEU A 58 0.15 -7.41 12.08
N THR A 59 1.30 -8.06 12.28
CA THR A 59 2.59 -7.40 12.41
C THR A 59 3.56 -8.10 11.48
N PHE A 60 4.31 -7.31 10.71
CA PHE A 60 5.24 -7.79 9.70
C PHE A 60 6.67 -7.46 10.12
N GLY A 61 7.04 -7.96 11.30
CA GLY A 61 8.29 -7.59 11.98
C GLY A 61 9.58 -7.90 11.22
N ARG A 62 9.53 -8.79 10.21
CA ARG A 62 10.67 -9.16 9.35
C ARG A 62 10.56 -8.64 7.92
N ALA A 63 9.46 -7.99 7.57
CA ALA A 63 9.24 -7.57 6.20
C ALA A 63 10.14 -6.37 5.88
N GLU A 64 10.90 -6.51 4.80
CA GLU A 64 11.78 -5.44 4.29
C GLU A 64 11.14 -4.70 3.10
N ARG A 65 10.24 -5.39 2.39
CA ARG A 65 9.60 -4.90 1.17
C ARG A 65 8.10 -5.13 1.21
N VAL A 66 7.35 -4.14 0.75
CA VAL A 66 5.90 -4.21 0.59
C VAL A 66 5.52 -3.86 -0.83
N ASN A 67 4.69 -4.70 -1.45
CA ASN A 67 4.10 -4.45 -2.74
C ASN A 67 2.58 -4.39 -2.57
N VAL A 68 1.94 -3.33 -3.09
CA VAL A 68 0.49 -3.18 -3.15
C VAL A 68 0.10 -2.97 -4.61
N SER A 69 -0.47 -3.99 -5.22
CA SER A 69 -0.88 -4.01 -6.63
C SER A 69 -2.40 -4.11 -6.75
N TYR A 70 -2.94 -3.68 -7.89
CA TYR A 70 -4.26 -4.13 -8.35
C TYR A 70 -4.05 -5.16 -9.47
N GLN A 71 -4.84 -6.24 -9.49
CA GLN A 71 -4.69 -7.32 -10.48
C GLN A 71 -5.15 -6.92 -11.88
N ASP A 72 -6.13 -6.01 -11.97
CA ASP A 72 -6.62 -5.45 -13.23
C ASP A 72 -6.11 -4.02 -13.41
N ASP A 73 -6.18 -3.54 -14.66
CA ASP A 73 -5.91 -2.13 -14.95
C ASP A 73 -6.83 -1.26 -14.09
N LEU A 74 -6.24 -0.25 -13.44
CA LEU A 74 -7.04 0.73 -12.72
C LEU A 74 -8.02 1.38 -13.69
N PRO A 75 -9.18 1.86 -13.18
CA PRO A 75 -10.09 2.60 -14.04
C PRO A 75 -9.35 3.76 -14.72
N PRO A 76 -9.86 4.25 -15.87
CA PRO A 76 -9.18 5.27 -16.67
C PRO A 76 -8.83 6.51 -15.82
N SER A 77 -7.83 7.30 -16.21
CA SER A 77 -7.24 8.36 -15.36
C SER A 77 -8.21 9.46 -14.91
N ASN A 78 -9.42 9.52 -15.48
CA ASN A 78 -10.51 10.39 -15.05
C ASN A 78 -11.35 9.82 -13.88
N THR A 79 -11.07 8.61 -13.44
CA THR A 79 -11.71 7.95 -12.30
C THR A 79 -10.73 7.87 -11.15
N PRO A 80 -11.10 8.27 -9.92
CA PRO A 80 -10.23 8.14 -8.76
C PRO A 80 -9.73 6.71 -8.61
N ALA A 81 -8.44 6.56 -8.29
CA ALA A 81 -7.90 5.26 -7.93
C ALA A 81 -8.69 4.70 -6.73
N PRO A 82 -9.00 3.40 -6.72
CA PRO A 82 -9.77 2.79 -5.66
C PRO A 82 -9.01 2.86 -4.33
N ASP A 83 -9.73 3.12 -3.25
CA ASP A 83 -9.18 3.26 -1.91
C ASP A 83 -9.25 1.91 -1.17
N PRO A 84 -8.12 1.25 -0.89
CA PRO A 84 -8.12 0.05 -0.09
C PRO A 84 -8.24 0.41 1.40
N VAL A 85 -9.46 0.75 1.84
CA VAL A 85 -9.77 1.20 3.21
C VAL A 85 -9.29 0.21 4.27
N VAL A 86 -9.27 -1.09 3.94
CA VAL A 86 -8.68 -2.14 4.77
C VAL A 86 -7.27 -1.82 5.25
N LEU A 87 -6.42 -1.15 4.45
CA LEU A 87 -5.05 -0.79 4.82
C LEU A 87 -4.99 0.20 6.00
N ARG A 88 -6.04 1.02 6.18
CA ARG A 88 -6.12 1.99 7.28
C ARG A 88 -6.23 1.34 8.66
N HIS A 89 -6.53 0.04 8.70
CA HIS A 89 -6.64 -0.72 9.93
C HIS A 89 -5.32 -1.36 10.37
N LEU A 90 -4.27 -1.27 9.56
CA LEU A 90 -2.93 -1.66 10.00
C LEU A 90 -2.52 -0.78 11.18
N GLN A 91 -1.91 -1.38 12.19
CA GLN A 91 -1.39 -0.62 13.33
C GLN A 91 -0.21 0.26 12.87
N PRO A 92 0.02 1.39 13.55
CA PRO A 92 1.29 2.09 13.45
C PRO A 92 2.44 1.09 13.63
N ASP A 93 3.51 1.26 12.85
CA ASP A 93 4.67 0.35 12.85
C ASP A 93 4.35 -1.12 12.54
N ALA A 94 3.26 -1.41 11.82
CA ALA A 94 2.99 -2.77 11.32
C ALA A 94 4.17 -3.32 10.48
N PHE A 95 4.99 -2.44 9.89
CA PHE A 95 6.15 -2.77 9.07
C PHE A 95 7.43 -2.06 9.58
N PRO A 96 7.95 -2.44 10.76
CA PRO A 96 8.98 -1.66 11.44
C PRO A 96 10.33 -1.67 10.71
N LEU A 97 10.61 -2.71 9.91
CA LEU A 97 11.86 -2.87 9.15
C LEU A 97 11.70 -2.58 7.65
N ALA A 98 10.48 -2.35 7.18
CA ALA A 98 10.25 -2.23 5.76
C ALA A 98 10.79 -0.89 5.25
N ASN A 99 11.63 -0.99 4.24
CA ASN A 99 12.35 0.15 3.67
C ASN A 99 12.04 0.37 2.19
N GLU A 100 11.30 -0.54 1.57
CA GLU A 100 10.89 -0.45 0.17
C GLU A 100 9.37 -0.63 0.05
N LEU A 101 8.72 0.32 -0.61
CA LEU A 101 7.31 0.27 -0.98
C LEU A 101 7.18 0.35 -2.50
N ASN A 102 6.47 -0.60 -3.07
CA ASN A 102 6.00 -0.57 -4.45
C ASN A 102 4.47 -0.53 -4.43
N ALA A 103 3.87 0.45 -5.09
CA ALA A 103 2.43 0.61 -5.12
C ALA A 103 1.94 0.95 -6.52
N SER A 104 0.79 0.40 -6.89
CA SER A 104 0.07 0.73 -8.13
C SER A 104 -0.77 2.01 -8.04
N SER A 105 -0.93 2.62 -6.87
CA SER A 105 -1.66 3.89 -6.72
C SER A 105 -1.07 4.79 -5.63
N THR A 106 -1.21 6.11 -5.80
CA THR A 106 -0.84 7.11 -4.79
C THR A 106 -1.69 6.99 -3.52
N VAL A 107 -2.94 6.53 -3.63
CA VAL A 107 -3.84 6.28 -2.51
C VAL A 107 -3.32 5.16 -1.61
N ALA A 108 -2.90 4.03 -2.20
CA ALA A 108 -2.30 2.93 -1.44
C ALA A 108 -1.01 3.38 -0.72
N VAL A 109 -0.18 4.20 -1.38
CA VAL A 109 1.03 4.75 -0.73
C VAL A 109 0.67 5.54 0.51
N ARG A 110 -0.37 6.39 0.46
CA ARG A 110 -0.76 7.22 1.60
C ARG A 110 -1.05 6.41 2.86
N HIS A 111 -1.69 5.25 2.73
CA HIS A 111 -1.94 4.38 3.88
C HIS A 111 -0.66 3.68 4.36
N MET A 112 0.18 3.26 3.43
CA MET A 112 1.39 2.49 3.75
C MET A 112 2.50 3.33 4.38
N ILE A 113 2.62 4.61 4.05
CA ILE A 113 3.68 5.49 4.61
C ILE A 113 3.54 5.67 6.12
N GLU A 114 2.32 5.59 6.67
CA GLU A 114 2.06 5.75 8.10
C GLU A 114 2.50 4.54 8.91
N VAL A 115 2.51 3.36 8.30
CA VAL A 115 2.82 2.08 8.96
C VAL A 115 4.24 1.57 8.67
N MET A 116 5.00 2.31 7.85
CA MET A 116 6.40 2.02 7.45
C MET A 116 7.34 3.14 7.92
N PRO A 117 7.82 3.12 9.17
CA PRO A 117 8.68 4.18 9.72
C PRO A 117 10.05 4.28 9.03
N GLN A 118 10.58 3.18 8.49
CA GLN A 118 11.91 3.09 7.89
C GLN A 118 11.92 3.20 6.35
N LEU A 119 10.84 3.70 5.75
CA LEU A 119 10.69 3.79 4.30
C LEU A 119 11.81 4.64 3.67
N LYS A 120 12.56 4.06 2.73
CA LYS A 120 13.68 4.70 2.00
C LYS A 120 13.49 4.71 0.49
N SER A 121 12.80 3.70 -0.05
CA SER A 121 12.59 3.53 -1.48
C SER A 121 11.09 3.47 -1.76
N LEU A 122 10.61 4.38 -2.59
CA LEU A 122 9.20 4.44 -3.00
C LEU A 122 9.09 4.30 -4.52
N TYR A 123 8.29 3.35 -4.98
CA TYR A 123 7.96 3.18 -6.39
C TYR A 123 6.44 3.25 -6.58
N VAL A 124 5.97 4.22 -7.37
CA VAL A 124 4.56 4.37 -7.75
C VAL A 124 4.39 3.97 -9.22
N ARG A 125 3.93 2.75 -9.47
CA ARG A 125 3.80 2.14 -10.80
C ARG A 125 2.34 2.07 -11.24
N ALA A 126 1.68 3.22 -11.28
CA ALA A 126 0.28 3.30 -11.68
C ALA A 126 0.08 3.00 -13.17
N ARG A 127 -1.03 2.32 -13.48
CA ARG A 127 -1.53 2.07 -14.83
C ARG A 127 -3.05 2.32 -14.84
N PRO A 128 -3.52 3.44 -15.44
CA PRO A 128 -2.73 4.47 -16.12
C PRO A 128 -1.77 5.25 -15.19
N PRO A 129 -0.75 5.94 -15.73
CA PRO A 129 0.16 6.77 -14.93
C PRO A 129 -0.59 7.79 -14.07
N SER A 130 -0.05 8.13 -12.90
CA SER A 130 -0.68 9.13 -12.03
C SER A 130 -0.43 10.55 -12.55
N PRO A 131 -1.37 11.50 -12.38
CA PRO A 131 -1.09 12.90 -12.63
C PRO A 131 0.10 13.38 -11.79
N ALA A 132 1.01 14.17 -12.37
CA ALA A 132 2.21 14.63 -11.66
C ALA A 132 1.88 15.37 -10.34
N GLY A 133 0.80 16.15 -10.33
CA GLY A 133 0.32 16.85 -9.13
C GLY A 133 -0.06 15.93 -7.98
N GLU A 134 -0.59 14.73 -8.24
CA GLU A 134 -0.90 13.77 -7.19
C GLU A 134 0.36 13.21 -6.53
N VAL A 135 1.37 12.87 -7.34
CA VAL A 135 2.65 12.35 -6.84
C VAL A 135 3.38 13.43 -6.04
N LEU A 136 3.38 14.68 -6.52
CA LEU A 136 3.94 15.81 -5.78
C LEU A 136 3.17 16.06 -4.46
N GLY A 137 1.84 16.00 -4.50
CA GLY A 137 1.00 16.14 -3.31
C GLY A 137 1.31 15.06 -2.27
N LEU A 138 1.43 13.80 -2.71
CA LEU A 138 1.82 12.68 -1.87
C LEU A 138 3.19 12.91 -1.20
N LEU A 139 4.20 13.33 -1.96
CA LEU A 139 5.54 13.58 -1.42
C LEU A 139 5.54 14.75 -0.43
N LYS A 140 4.74 15.80 -0.67
CA LYS A 140 4.53 16.88 0.30
C LYS A 140 3.89 16.36 1.60
N THR A 141 2.91 15.47 1.51
CA THR A 141 2.26 14.86 2.70
C THR A 141 3.22 14.00 3.53
N MET A 142 4.22 13.38 2.91
CA MET A 142 5.23 12.60 3.63
C MET A 142 6.11 13.45 4.55
N GLY A 143 6.16 14.76 4.32
CA GLY A 143 6.94 15.71 5.10
C GLY A 143 8.45 15.54 4.94
N SER A 144 9.20 16.46 5.53
CA SER A 144 10.68 16.43 5.53
C SER A 144 11.28 15.36 6.44
N ASP A 145 10.47 14.76 7.31
CA ASP A 145 10.93 13.82 8.33
C ASP A 145 11.30 12.45 7.74
N LYS A 146 10.66 12.07 6.61
CA LYS A 146 10.96 10.83 5.89
C LYS A 146 12.11 11.05 4.90
N LYS A 147 13.25 10.42 5.18
CA LYS A 147 14.43 10.45 4.31
C LYS A 147 14.35 9.39 3.22
N LEU A 148 13.63 9.70 2.13
CA LEU A 148 13.62 8.86 0.94
C LEU A 148 14.96 8.98 0.21
N GLY A 149 15.61 7.85 -0.05
CA GLY A 149 16.79 7.76 -0.90
C GLY A 149 16.44 7.59 -2.38
N ILE A 150 15.32 6.94 -2.68
CA ILE A 150 14.87 6.69 -4.05
C ILE A 150 13.36 6.93 -4.16
N VAL A 151 12.95 7.70 -5.17
CA VAL A 151 11.56 7.85 -5.60
C VAL A 151 11.48 7.58 -7.09
N GLY A 152 10.74 6.56 -7.49
CA GLY A 152 10.42 6.28 -8.89
C GLY A 152 8.92 6.34 -9.11
N SER A 153 8.46 7.02 -10.15
CA SER A 153 7.03 7.09 -10.47
C SER A 153 6.78 7.12 -11.97
N SER A 154 5.73 6.43 -12.41
CA SER A 154 5.12 6.65 -13.71
C SER A 154 4.11 7.80 -13.60
N VAL A 155 4.45 8.95 -14.16
CA VAL A 155 3.56 10.12 -14.20
C VAL A 155 3.06 10.38 -15.63
N GLU A 156 1.83 10.88 -15.74
CA GLU A 156 1.35 11.45 -17.01
C GLU A 156 2.27 12.60 -17.41
N TRP A 157 2.67 12.64 -18.68
CA TRP A 157 3.57 13.68 -19.18
C TRP A 157 2.86 15.04 -19.15
N PRO A 158 3.36 16.05 -18.40
CA PRO A 158 2.69 17.33 -18.23
C PRO A 158 2.79 18.27 -19.45
N GLY A 159 3.34 17.80 -20.58
CA GLY A 159 3.61 18.62 -21.77
C GLY A 159 5.04 19.19 -21.78
N GLU A 160 5.31 20.14 -22.68
CA GLU A 160 6.66 20.67 -22.97
C GLU A 160 7.38 21.31 -21.77
N GLY A 161 6.66 21.64 -20.67
CA GLY A 161 7.23 22.25 -19.47
C GLY A 161 7.86 21.30 -18.46
N GLY A 162 7.64 19.98 -18.58
CA GLY A 162 8.13 18.98 -17.63
C GLY A 162 7.54 19.11 -16.21
N VAL A 163 8.01 18.25 -15.29
CA VAL A 163 7.64 18.32 -13.86
C VAL A 163 8.63 19.22 -13.15
N GLN A 164 8.18 20.39 -12.68
CA GLN A 164 8.99 21.28 -11.85
C GLN A 164 8.82 20.92 -10.37
N TRP A 165 9.95 20.70 -9.68
CA TRP A 165 9.99 20.63 -8.22
C TRP A 165 10.07 22.06 -7.73
N GLY A 166 8.96 22.61 -7.25
CA GLY A 166 8.89 24.02 -6.87
C GLY A 166 9.87 24.39 -5.76
N GLU A 167 10.47 25.59 -5.87
CA GLU A 167 10.49 26.56 -4.77
C GLU A 167 9.48 27.65 -5.16
N GLU A 168 8.48 27.89 -4.30
CA GLU A 168 7.66 29.11 -4.29
C GLU A 168 7.93 29.84 -2.98
#